data_AF-A0A359D112-F1
#
_entry.id   AF-A0A359D112-F1
#
_cell.length_a   1.000
_cell.length_b   1.000
_cell.length_c   1.000
_cell.angle_alpha   90.00
_cell.angle_beta   90.00
_cell.angle_gamma   90.00
#
_symmetry.space_group_name_H-M   'P 1'
#
loop_
_entity.id
_entity.type
_entity.pdbx_description
1 polymer ?
#
loop_
_entity_poly.entity_id
_entity_poly.type
_entity_poly.pdbx_seq_one_letter_code
_entity_poly.pdbx_strand_id
1 'polypeptide(L)'
;MKDNNTMPVKWMKAAVIGCLWASSEILIGSFLHNLKIPFRGSILTGIAIILMITIAHTWREKGLFWRAGIVCALMKPLSPSAVILGPMIAIITEGILFETATRTFGRNYFGFIFGALLAMSWNFAQSILSYLITFGGKIFDMYSNYLIYIESLLGTAAKIALNPLLIYLLIHVVMGLIAAIAGIIIGKKSILKKDIFSPNLVKVVPFFQKRNEMSYSIFNLFLIFIFIISSLTLSVYSPRYFWMPFCISGLVILIWRYKFVMQRLKKIKFWLSIIIITLFSSVLLGWLGVQNNIIFGLLAGIDMNVRAACLIFSFAALSAELKNPVIENIFFRSRFRQLSIIVDTSVFTLPYIISSFPNPKYLFKNFSSAIVETVNQSEYWLQFIDNKIKNKKNVVIIITGEVGTGKTSFLKKLIVRFEEQNIKTGGLLSKRIYQNEKLEGYDLFSIKQNKYVPLIREKCFSENDLSLGSYYFNSETINIGNKILLEDSKLSDILIIDEIGPLELNNNGWANTITTILTSTKIPMIWIVRTSLLHEVQRKWGIQASLVINEIKNDEKNIEFYADKIIQQLKCYE
;
A
#
# COMPACT_ATOMS: atom_id res chain seq x y z
N MET A 1 -9.69 19.63 26.11
CA MET A 1 -9.20 18.42 25.43
C MET A 1 -8.60 18.85 24.11
N LYS A 2 -7.28 18.68 23.91
CA LYS A 2 -6.56 19.26 22.76
C LYS A 2 -6.98 18.60 21.44
N ASP A 3 -7.29 19.42 20.45
CA ASP A 3 -7.50 19.06 19.05
C ASP A 3 -6.39 18.15 18.51
N ASN A 4 -6.69 16.87 18.34
CA ASN A 4 -5.79 15.86 17.76
C ASN A 4 -6.15 15.50 16.31
N ASN A 5 -7.01 16.28 15.64
CA ASN A 5 -7.59 15.94 14.33
C ASN A 5 -6.87 16.54 13.11
N THR A 6 -5.70 17.17 13.29
CA THR A 6 -4.83 17.60 12.19
C THR A 6 -3.73 16.57 11.97
N MET A 7 -3.63 16.04 10.75
CA MET A 7 -2.57 15.10 10.40
C MET A 7 -1.19 15.80 10.54
N PRO A 8 -0.21 15.19 11.22
CA PRO A 8 1.09 15.81 11.37
C PRO A 8 1.74 16.07 10.02
N VAL A 9 2.20 17.30 9.76
CA VAL A 9 2.89 17.68 8.51
C VAL A 9 4.07 16.75 8.19
N LYS A 10 4.75 16.25 9.21
CA LYS A 10 5.85 15.25 9.11
C LYS A 10 5.45 14.01 8.29
N TRP A 11 4.25 13.54 8.50
CA TRP A 11 3.70 12.34 7.90
C TRP A 11 3.32 12.57 6.43
N MET A 12 2.83 13.77 6.11
CA MET A 12 2.56 14.18 4.72
C MET A 12 3.84 14.39 3.92
N LYS A 13 4.86 15.02 4.52
CA LYS A 13 6.20 15.15 3.90
C LYS A 13 6.84 13.77 3.68
N ALA A 14 6.71 12.88 4.66
CA ALA A 14 7.16 11.50 4.51
C ALA A 14 6.40 10.75 3.40
N ALA A 15 5.11 11.04 3.21
CA ALA A 15 4.31 10.51 2.12
C ALA A 15 4.87 10.89 0.75
N VAL A 16 5.17 12.18 0.56
CA VAL A 16 5.79 12.67 -0.69
C VAL A 16 7.11 11.97 -0.96
N ILE A 17 8.02 11.91 0.02
CA ILE A 17 9.32 11.25 -0.13
C ILE A 17 9.13 9.76 -0.39
N GLY A 18 8.22 9.11 0.33
CA GLY A 18 7.87 7.71 0.14
C GLY A 18 7.36 7.42 -1.26
N CYS A 19 6.53 8.30 -1.83
CA CYS A 19 6.07 8.18 -3.21
C CYS A 19 7.19 8.39 -4.24
N LEU A 20 8.06 9.38 -4.05
CA LEU A 20 9.21 9.63 -4.94
C LEU A 20 10.21 8.47 -4.90
N TRP A 21 10.44 7.92 -3.71
CA TRP A 21 11.25 6.73 -3.55
C TRP A 21 10.57 5.53 -4.23
N ALA A 22 9.29 5.27 -3.96
CA ALA A 22 8.55 4.20 -4.58
C ALA A 22 8.48 4.31 -6.11
N SER A 23 8.33 5.52 -6.67
CA SER A 23 8.34 5.72 -8.12
C SER A 23 9.70 5.38 -8.72
N SER A 24 10.80 5.81 -8.09
CA SER A 24 12.16 5.43 -8.51
C SER A 24 12.37 3.92 -8.43
N GLU A 25 11.92 3.29 -7.34
CA GLU A 25 12.02 1.86 -7.07
C GLU A 25 11.26 1.00 -8.11
N ILE A 26 10.09 1.47 -8.56
CA ILE A 26 9.24 0.78 -9.55
C ILE A 26 9.76 1.01 -10.97
N LEU A 27 10.02 2.27 -11.36
CA LEU A 27 10.44 2.62 -12.73
C LEU A 27 11.87 2.17 -13.02
N ILE A 28 12.81 2.53 -12.14
CA ILE A 28 14.22 2.22 -12.33
C ILE A 28 14.45 0.74 -12.03
N GLY A 29 13.80 0.19 -11.02
CA GLY A 29 13.90 -1.24 -10.69
C GLY A 29 13.43 -2.13 -11.85
N SER A 30 12.30 -1.83 -12.48
CA SER A 30 11.82 -2.58 -13.65
C SER A 30 12.73 -2.39 -14.87
N PHE A 31 13.24 -1.18 -15.12
CA PHE A 31 14.20 -0.91 -16.17
C PHE A 31 15.52 -1.70 -16.00
N LEU A 32 16.12 -1.64 -14.82
CA LEU A 32 17.32 -2.40 -14.47
C LEU A 32 17.06 -3.91 -14.56
N HIS A 33 15.84 -4.35 -14.22
CA HIS A 33 15.45 -5.74 -14.33
C HIS A 33 15.46 -6.23 -15.78
N ASN A 34 14.95 -5.41 -16.70
CA ASN A 34 14.91 -5.71 -18.12
C ASN A 34 16.32 -5.73 -18.76
N LEU A 35 17.21 -4.83 -18.33
CA LEU A 35 18.60 -4.77 -18.81
C LEU A 35 19.52 -5.85 -18.20
N LYS A 36 19.03 -6.63 -17.25
CA LYS A 36 19.78 -7.66 -16.53
C LYS A 36 21.04 -7.17 -15.77
N ILE A 37 21.15 -5.88 -15.46
CA ILE A 37 22.31 -5.27 -14.79
C ILE A 37 22.60 -5.95 -13.43
N PRO A 38 23.87 -6.25 -13.06
CA PRO A 38 24.22 -6.74 -11.72
C PRO A 38 24.09 -5.63 -10.66
N PHE A 39 24.02 -5.99 -9.36
CA PHE A 39 23.91 -5.02 -8.25
C PHE A 39 22.72 -4.03 -8.32
N ARG A 40 21.59 -4.46 -8.91
CA ARG A 40 20.39 -3.60 -9.04
C ARG A 40 19.94 -3.03 -7.70
N GLY A 41 19.97 -3.84 -6.64
CA GLY A 41 19.61 -3.42 -5.30
C GLY A 41 20.45 -2.24 -4.82
N SER A 42 21.78 -2.36 -4.91
CA SER A 42 22.71 -1.30 -4.50
C SER A 42 22.55 -0.02 -5.33
N ILE A 43 22.28 -0.13 -6.64
CA ILE A 43 21.97 1.04 -7.49
C ILE A 43 20.69 1.74 -7.01
N LEU A 44 19.64 0.96 -6.71
CA LEU A 44 18.36 1.47 -6.23
C LEU A 44 18.50 2.17 -4.86
N THR A 45 19.20 1.54 -3.92
CA THR A 45 19.55 2.13 -2.62
C THR A 45 20.37 3.41 -2.79
N GLY A 46 21.29 3.44 -3.75
CA GLY A 46 22.07 4.65 -4.07
C GLY A 46 21.19 5.82 -4.52
N ILE A 47 20.23 5.55 -5.41
CA ILE A 47 19.27 6.56 -5.88
C ILE A 47 18.36 7.03 -4.74
N ALA A 48 17.91 6.11 -3.89
CA ALA A 48 17.13 6.42 -2.70
C ALA A 48 17.90 7.33 -1.72
N ILE A 49 19.16 7.02 -1.43
CA ILE A 49 20.05 7.84 -0.61
C ILE A 49 20.20 9.23 -1.21
N ILE A 50 20.46 9.34 -2.52
CA ILE A 50 20.59 10.62 -3.22
C ILE A 50 19.31 11.44 -3.09
N LEU A 51 18.14 10.83 -3.32
CA LEU A 51 16.83 11.49 -3.16
C LEU A 51 16.62 11.97 -1.72
N MET A 52 16.87 11.11 -0.72
CA MET A 52 16.73 11.45 0.69
C MET A 52 17.65 12.61 1.10
N ILE A 53 18.93 12.59 0.72
CA ILE A 53 19.88 13.67 1.01
C ILE A 53 19.45 14.96 0.31
N THR A 54 19.04 14.88 -0.96
CA THR A 54 18.61 16.07 -1.74
C THR A 54 17.40 16.73 -1.09
N ILE A 55 16.40 15.94 -0.65
CA ILE A 55 15.21 16.46 0.05
C ILE A 55 15.55 16.92 1.49
N ALA A 56 16.55 16.33 2.14
CA ALA A 56 16.99 16.77 3.47
C ALA A 56 17.49 18.23 3.49
N HIS A 57 17.98 18.72 2.35
CA HIS A 57 18.40 20.11 2.17
C HIS A 57 17.20 21.08 2.13
N THR A 58 16.04 20.63 1.64
CA THR A 58 14.80 21.41 1.65
C THR A 58 14.01 21.24 2.95
N TRP A 59 13.88 20.01 3.47
CA TRP A 59 13.10 19.68 4.66
C TRP A 59 13.97 19.14 5.80
N ARG A 60 14.16 19.96 6.84
CA ARG A 60 15.04 19.65 8.00
C ARG A 60 14.35 18.94 9.19
N GLU A 61 13.13 18.44 9.01
CA GLU A 61 12.33 17.84 10.09
C GLU A 61 12.81 16.44 10.50
N LYS A 62 12.96 16.20 11.82
CA LYS A 62 13.38 14.91 12.39
C LYS A 62 12.33 13.80 12.19
N GLY A 63 12.81 12.60 11.91
CA GLY A 63 12.01 11.38 11.74
C GLY A 63 11.36 11.26 10.36
N LEU A 64 11.96 11.86 9.34
CA LEU A 64 11.38 11.92 8.01
C LEU A 64 11.74 10.67 7.20
N PHE A 65 12.98 10.18 7.33
CA PHE A 65 13.51 9.12 6.47
C PHE A 65 12.93 7.75 6.85
N TRP A 66 12.82 7.42 8.14
CA TRP A 66 12.20 6.15 8.56
C TRP A 66 10.71 6.09 8.19
N ARG A 67 9.98 7.22 8.30
CA ARG A 67 8.56 7.29 7.89
C ARG A 67 8.43 7.11 6.38
N ALA A 68 9.29 7.76 5.60
CA ALA A 68 9.32 7.61 4.15
C ALA A 68 9.64 6.17 3.72
N GLY A 69 10.60 5.51 4.39
CA GLY A 69 10.93 4.10 4.16
C GLY A 69 9.73 3.17 4.42
N ILE A 70 8.98 3.40 5.50
CA ILE A 70 7.75 2.63 5.77
C ILE A 70 6.70 2.87 4.68
N VAL A 71 6.42 4.12 4.30
CA VAL A 71 5.44 4.42 3.25
C VAL A 71 5.86 3.78 1.92
N CYS A 72 7.12 3.90 1.53
CA CYS A 72 7.66 3.29 0.32
C CYS A 72 7.55 1.76 0.34
N ALA A 73 7.94 1.11 1.44
CA ALA A 73 7.85 -0.34 1.58
C ALA A 73 6.41 -0.85 1.48
N LEU A 74 5.44 -0.15 2.10
CA LEU A 74 4.03 -0.50 2.02
C LEU A 74 3.43 -0.33 0.62
N MET A 75 4.06 0.48 -0.23
CA MET A 75 3.66 0.65 -1.64
C MET A 75 4.33 -0.37 -2.58
N LYS A 76 5.40 -1.05 -2.14
CA LYS A 76 6.09 -2.08 -2.93
C LYS A 76 5.20 -3.22 -3.44
N PRO A 77 4.15 -3.69 -2.73
CA PRO A 77 3.22 -4.70 -3.24
C PRO A 77 2.48 -4.31 -4.53
N LEU A 78 2.45 -3.02 -4.87
CA LEU A 78 1.91 -2.49 -6.12
C LEU A 78 2.85 -2.67 -7.32
N SER A 79 4.11 -3.01 -7.08
CA SER A 79 5.09 -3.37 -8.12
C SER A 79 4.80 -4.77 -8.68
N PRO A 80 5.01 -5.03 -9.99
CA PRO A 80 4.81 -6.35 -10.62
C PRO A 80 5.79 -7.45 -10.14
N SER A 81 6.57 -7.23 -9.09
CA SER A 81 7.61 -8.14 -8.61
C SER A 81 7.04 -9.31 -7.79
N ALA A 82 7.46 -10.55 -8.11
CA ALA A 82 6.94 -11.79 -7.50
C ALA A 82 7.49 -12.15 -6.10
N VAL A 83 8.45 -11.40 -5.56
CA VAL A 83 9.03 -11.56 -4.21
C VAL A 83 9.09 -10.19 -3.55
N ILE A 84 8.22 -9.96 -2.57
CA ILE A 84 7.91 -8.60 -2.10
C ILE A 84 8.54 -8.33 -0.72
N LEU A 85 8.61 -9.35 0.15
CA LEU A 85 8.93 -9.17 1.57
C LEU A 85 10.41 -8.81 1.85
N GLY A 86 11.36 -9.43 1.14
CA GLY A 86 12.79 -9.13 1.31
C GLY A 86 13.14 -7.66 1.00
N PRO A 87 12.77 -7.14 -0.19
CA PRO A 87 12.96 -5.72 -0.51
C PRO A 87 12.22 -4.76 0.43
N MET A 88 11.02 -5.11 0.94
CA MET A 88 10.32 -4.27 1.92
C MET A 88 11.13 -4.08 3.21
N ILE A 89 11.70 -5.17 3.74
CA ILE A 89 12.56 -5.12 4.93
C ILE A 89 13.84 -4.32 4.67
N ALA A 90 14.39 -4.42 3.44
CA ALA A 90 15.55 -3.63 3.01
C ALA A 90 15.25 -2.13 3.11
N ILE A 91 14.20 -1.67 2.42
CA ILE A 91 13.80 -0.25 2.33
C ILE A 91 13.50 0.33 3.72
N ILE A 92 12.79 -0.42 4.57
CA ILE A 92 12.49 0.02 5.95
C ILE A 92 13.79 0.17 6.75
N THR A 93 14.67 -0.83 6.71
CA THR A 93 15.91 -0.80 7.48
C THR A 93 16.88 0.27 6.97
N GLU A 94 16.99 0.46 5.65
CA GLU A 94 17.76 1.55 5.03
C GLU A 94 17.29 2.91 5.54
N GLY A 95 15.98 3.18 5.53
CA GLY A 95 15.41 4.43 6.03
C GLY A 95 15.62 4.63 7.55
N ILE A 96 15.58 3.55 8.34
CA ILE A 96 15.87 3.58 9.78
C ILE A 96 17.35 3.88 10.02
N LEU A 97 18.27 3.15 9.39
CA LEU A 97 19.71 3.33 9.54
C LEU A 97 20.16 4.73 9.09
N PHE A 98 19.58 5.23 8.00
CA PHE A 98 19.85 6.58 7.53
C PHE A 98 19.34 7.65 8.51
N GLU A 99 18.14 7.48 9.09
CA GLU A 99 17.64 8.39 10.12
C GLU A 99 18.48 8.32 11.40
N THR A 100 18.84 7.12 11.89
CA THR A 100 19.60 7.01 13.13
C THR A 100 20.94 7.72 13.01
N ALA A 101 21.66 7.54 11.90
CA ALA A 101 22.93 8.22 11.63
C ALA A 101 22.78 9.75 11.54
N THR A 102 21.79 10.25 10.79
CA THR A 102 21.56 11.69 10.65
C THR A 102 21.00 12.32 11.92
N ARG A 103 20.42 11.53 12.83
CA ARG A 103 19.97 11.97 14.15
C ARG A 103 21.10 12.01 15.17
N THR A 104 22.04 11.07 15.13
CA THR A 104 23.19 11.02 16.06
C THR A 104 24.26 12.05 15.69
N PHE A 105 24.64 12.12 14.40
CA PHE A 105 25.70 13.00 13.92
C PHE A 105 25.19 14.34 13.37
N GLY A 106 23.88 14.55 13.39
CA GLY A 106 23.23 15.74 12.84
C GLY A 106 23.09 15.72 11.31
N ARG A 107 22.35 16.68 10.77
CA ARG A 107 22.12 16.85 9.32
C ARG A 107 23.22 17.67 8.66
N ASN A 108 24.45 17.22 8.87
CA ASN A 108 25.67 17.81 8.32
C ASN A 108 26.27 16.82 7.30
N TYR A 109 27.32 17.23 6.58
CA TYR A 109 28.00 16.35 5.62
C TYR A 109 28.39 15.01 6.23
N PHE A 110 28.92 15.02 7.46
CA PHE A 110 29.33 13.81 8.17
C PHE A 110 28.16 12.87 8.44
N GLY A 111 27.02 13.39 8.93
CA GLY A 111 25.83 12.57 9.19
C GLY A 111 25.22 11.98 7.92
N PHE A 112 25.24 12.72 6.80
CA PHE A 112 24.78 12.20 5.52
C PHE A 112 25.71 11.11 4.96
N ILE A 113 27.02 11.30 5.04
CA ILE A 113 28.00 10.29 4.60
C ILE A 113 27.86 9.03 5.46
N PHE A 114 27.86 9.17 6.78
CA PHE A 114 27.75 8.01 7.68
C PHE A 114 26.42 7.27 7.51
N GLY A 115 25.30 8.00 7.35
CA GLY A 115 24.00 7.41 7.06
C GLY A 115 23.97 6.66 5.74
N ALA A 116 24.56 7.23 4.68
CA ALA A 116 24.64 6.58 3.37
C ALA A 116 25.51 5.31 3.41
N LEU A 117 26.64 5.35 4.12
CA LEU A 117 27.51 4.19 4.31
C LEU A 117 26.77 3.05 5.03
N LEU A 118 26.07 3.36 6.13
CA LEU A 118 25.29 2.36 6.86
C LEU A 118 24.14 1.79 6.02
N ALA A 119 23.36 2.65 5.36
CA ALA A 119 22.25 2.21 4.51
C ALA A 119 22.73 1.35 3.34
N MET A 120 23.82 1.73 2.66
CA MET A 120 24.36 0.93 1.56
C MET A 120 24.97 -0.38 2.04
N SER A 121 25.65 -0.38 3.19
CA SER A 121 26.24 -1.58 3.79
C SER A 121 25.18 -2.55 4.32
N TRP A 122 23.94 -2.09 4.55
CA TRP A 122 22.83 -2.99 4.89
C TRP A 122 22.55 -4.00 3.77
N ASN A 123 22.73 -3.65 2.49
CA ASN A 123 22.57 -4.61 1.39
C ASN A 123 23.53 -5.81 1.52
N PHE A 124 24.76 -5.55 1.97
CA PHE A 124 25.75 -6.58 2.29
C PHE A 124 25.27 -7.45 3.45
N ALA A 125 24.89 -6.82 4.57
CA ALA A 125 24.43 -7.51 5.78
C ALA A 125 23.17 -8.35 5.53
N GLN A 126 22.19 -7.79 4.83
CA GLN A 126 20.97 -8.47 4.44
C GLN A 126 21.25 -9.68 3.53
N SER A 127 22.19 -9.55 2.59
CA SER A 127 22.58 -10.67 1.73
C SER A 127 23.16 -11.82 2.56
N ILE A 128 24.11 -11.52 3.46
CA ILE A 128 24.70 -12.53 4.36
C ILE A 128 23.64 -13.16 5.25
N LEU A 129 22.79 -12.35 5.89
CA LEU A 129 21.73 -12.85 6.76
C LEU A 129 20.74 -13.73 5.98
N SER A 130 20.39 -13.33 4.76
CA SER A 130 19.54 -14.13 3.88
C SER A 130 20.18 -15.47 3.55
N TYR A 131 21.47 -15.51 3.25
CA TYR A 131 22.20 -16.76 3.00
C TYR A 131 22.25 -17.65 4.25
N LEU A 132 22.53 -17.08 5.43
CA LEU A 132 22.56 -17.81 6.71
C LEU A 132 21.20 -18.39 7.09
N ILE A 133 20.12 -17.62 6.91
CA ILE A 133 18.75 -18.10 7.18
C ILE A 133 18.40 -19.23 6.20
N THR A 134 18.70 -19.04 4.91
CA THR A 134 18.35 -19.96 3.82
C THR A 134 19.10 -21.28 3.89
N PHE A 135 20.42 -21.24 4.08
CA PHE A 135 21.31 -22.40 3.98
C PHE A 135 21.81 -22.93 5.33
N GLY A 136 21.61 -22.19 6.43
CA GLY A 136 22.04 -22.60 7.77
C GLY A 136 23.55 -22.50 7.99
N GLY A 137 24.04 -23.05 9.11
CA GLY A 137 25.45 -22.95 9.52
C GLY A 137 26.45 -23.58 8.55
N LYS A 138 26.03 -24.59 7.78
CA LYS A 138 26.91 -25.31 6.83
C LYS A 138 27.50 -24.42 5.73
N ILE A 139 26.84 -23.31 5.40
CA ILE A 139 27.39 -22.32 4.46
C ILE A 139 28.65 -21.65 5.02
N PHE A 140 28.73 -21.48 6.34
CA PHE A 140 29.91 -20.93 7.02
C PHE A 140 31.07 -21.93 6.97
N ASP A 141 30.77 -23.23 7.14
CA ASP A 141 31.78 -24.29 7.01
C ASP A 141 32.32 -24.34 5.57
N MET A 142 31.43 -24.26 4.56
CA MET A 142 31.84 -24.20 3.15
C MET A 142 32.73 -22.98 2.88
N TYR A 143 32.36 -21.82 3.43
CA TYR A 143 33.14 -20.59 3.27
C TYR A 143 34.50 -20.66 3.96
N SER A 144 34.54 -21.24 5.16
CA SER A 144 35.79 -21.42 5.93
C SER A 144 36.76 -22.34 5.20
N ASN A 145 36.27 -23.48 4.68
CA ASN A 145 37.09 -24.41 3.90
C ASN A 145 37.57 -23.80 2.58
N TYR A 146 36.73 -22.96 1.95
CA TYR A 146 37.16 -22.18 0.79
C TYR A 146 38.31 -21.22 1.12
N LEU A 147 38.24 -20.50 2.25
CA LEU A 147 39.34 -19.60 2.65
C LEU A 147 40.63 -20.36 2.98
N ILE A 148 40.53 -21.53 3.60
CA ILE A 148 41.68 -22.41 3.88
C ILE A 148 42.30 -22.90 2.56
N TYR A 149 41.47 -23.22 1.56
CA TYR A 149 41.95 -23.61 0.23
C TYR A 149 42.68 -22.47 -0.51
N ILE A 150 42.20 -21.22 -0.39
CA ILE A 150 42.91 -20.06 -0.95
C ILE A 150 44.24 -19.83 -0.22
N GLU A 151 44.24 -19.98 1.11
CA GLU A 151 45.44 -19.85 1.93
C GLU A 151 46.51 -20.87 1.58
N SER A 152 46.13 -22.12 1.28
CA SER A 152 47.08 -23.16 0.88
C SER A 152 47.68 -22.94 -0.51
N LEU A 153 46.97 -22.25 -1.41
CA LEU A 153 47.45 -21.97 -2.77
C LEU A 153 48.33 -20.72 -2.87
N LEU A 154 48.00 -19.65 -2.13
CA LEU A 154 48.56 -18.31 -2.34
C LEU A 154 49.16 -17.67 -1.07
N GLY A 155 49.09 -18.36 0.07
CA GLY A 155 49.58 -17.88 1.36
C GLY A 155 48.60 -16.97 2.12
N THR A 156 49.00 -16.57 3.33
CA THR A 156 48.15 -15.84 4.29
C THR A 156 47.79 -14.42 3.85
N ALA A 157 48.71 -13.73 3.17
CA ALA A 157 48.46 -12.38 2.63
C ALA A 157 47.36 -12.41 1.55
N ALA A 158 47.34 -13.44 0.72
CA ALA A 158 46.33 -13.62 -0.32
C ALA A 158 44.94 -13.92 0.26
N LYS A 159 44.86 -14.67 1.37
CA LYS A 159 43.59 -14.93 2.09
C LYS A 159 42.86 -13.65 2.50
N ILE A 160 43.60 -12.64 2.98
CA ILE A 160 43.02 -11.36 3.39
C ILE A 160 42.64 -10.52 2.17
N ALA A 161 43.54 -10.41 1.18
CA ALA A 161 43.33 -9.58 0.00
C ALA A 161 42.21 -10.11 -0.92
N LEU A 162 42.10 -11.43 -1.08
CA LEU A 162 41.11 -12.09 -1.93
C LEU A 162 39.87 -12.54 -1.16
N ASN A 163 39.67 -12.09 0.09
CA ASN A 163 38.47 -12.40 0.86
C ASN A 163 37.23 -11.83 0.14
N PRO A 164 36.35 -12.68 -0.42
CA PRO A 164 35.24 -12.20 -1.25
C PRO A 164 34.24 -11.36 -0.46
N LEU A 165 34.06 -11.64 0.84
CA LEU A 165 33.19 -10.84 1.71
C LEU A 165 33.76 -9.43 1.94
N LEU A 166 35.08 -9.31 2.11
CA LEU A 166 35.71 -8.00 2.31
C LEU A 166 35.64 -7.14 1.04
N ILE A 167 35.90 -7.73 -0.12
CA ILE A 167 35.73 -7.07 -1.42
C ILE A 167 34.27 -6.64 -1.62
N TYR A 168 33.32 -7.54 -1.32
CA TYR A 168 31.89 -7.26 -1.45
C TYR A 168 31.44 -6.13 -0.51
N LEU A 169 31.95 -6.07 0.72
CA LEU A 169 31.71 -4.95 1.64
C LEU A 169 32.32 -3.64 1.11
N LEU A 170 33.56 -3.68 0.64
CA LEU A 170 34.27 -2.51 0.14
C LEU A 170 33.54 -1.86 -1.05
N ILE A 171 33.01 -2.68 -1.97
CA ILE A 171 32.17 -2.21 -3.08
C ILE A 171 30.95 -1.43 -2.57
N HIS A 172 30.27 -1.93 -1.53
CA HIS A 172 29.11 -1.24 -0.94
C HIS A 172 29.50 0.06 -0.23
N VAL A 173 30.61 0.06 0.51
CA VAL A 173 31.14 1.27 1.17
C VAL A 173 31.46 2.34 0.12
N VAL A 174 32.16 1.99 -0.96
CA VAL A 174 32.51 2.92 -2.05
C VAL A 174 31.25 3.46 -2.73
N MET A 175 30.27 2.60 -3.06
CA MET A 175 29.00 3.05 -3.64
C MET A 175 28.22 3.98 -2.70
N GLY A 176 28.23 3.70 -1.39
CA GLY A 176 27.59 4.55 -0.39
C GLY A 176 28.23 5.93 -0.30
N LEU A 177 29.56 6.00 -0.35
CA LEU A 177 30.30 7.26 -0.35
C LEU A 177 30.03 8.09 -1.62
N ILE A 178 30.02 7.45 -2.79
CA ILE A 178 29.68 8.10 -4.07
C ILE A 178 28.25 8.66 -4.02
N ALA A 179 27.28 7.85 -3.54
CA ALA A 179 25.89 8.27 -3.42
C ALA A 179 25.73 9.46 -2.44
N ALA A 180 26.46 9.45 -1.32
CA ALA A 180 26.46 10.55 -0.36
C ALA A 180 26.96 11.85 -0.98
N ILE A 181 28.12 11.81 -1.62
CA ILE A 181 28.74 12.98 -2.27
C ILE A 181 27.82 13.52 -3.37
N ALA A 182 27.29 12.63 -4.22
CA ALA A 182 26.36 13.02 -5.28
C ALA A 182 25.10 13.68 -4.69
N GLY A 183 24.48 13.08 -3.66
CA GLY A 183 23.30 13.64 -2.99
C GLY A 183 23.55 15.00 -2.37
N ILE A 184 24.73 15.22 -1.78
CA ILE A 184 25.12 16.51 -1.21
C ILE A 184 25.28 17.57 -2.31
N ILE A 185 25.98 17.26 -3.40
CA ILE A 185 26.21 18.19 -4.50
C ILE A 185 24.88 18.57 -5.16
N ILE A 186 24.03 17.58 -5.43
CA ILE A 186 22.70 17.76 -6.05
C ILE A 186 21.77 18.54 -5.10
N GLY A 187 21.81 18.25 -3.80
CA GLY A 187 21.04 18.96 -2.77
C GLY A 187 21.38 20.44 -2.63
N LYS A 188 22.64 20.83 -2.83
CA LYS A 188 23.01 22.25 -2.91
C LYS A 188 22.46 22.92 -4.16
N LYS A 189 22.50 22.21 -5.29
CA LYS A 189 22.01 22.70 -6.58
C LYS A 189 20.49 22.90 -6.59
N SER A 190 19.72 22.06 -5.88
CA SER A 190 18.26 22.20 -5.81
C SER A 190 17.82 23.45 -5.05
N ILE A 191 18.52 23.85 -3.99
CA ILE A 191 18.23 25.10 -3.27
C ILE A 191 18.39 26.32 -4.19
N LEU A 192 19.38 26.30 -5.08
CA LEU A 192 19.70 27.42 -5.97
C LEU A 192 18.74 27.56 -7.17
N LYS A 193 18.10 26.48 -7.60
CA LYS A 193 17.22 26.43 -8.78
C LYS A 193 15.79 26.07 -8.37
N LYS A 194 15.15 26.93 -7.57
CA LYS A 194 13.76 26.71 -7.15
C LYS A 194 12.81 27.27 -8.21
N ASP A 195 12.56 26.49 -9.25
CA ASP A 195 11.58 26.85 -10.28
C ASP A 195 10.15 26.49 -9.83
N ILE A 196 9.18 27.34 -10.16
CA ILE A 196 7.76 27.11 -9.87
C ILE A 196 7.25 26.05 -10.86
N PHE A 197 6.98 24.85 -10.35
CA PHE A 197 6.43 23.76 -11.16
C PHE A 197 4.92 23.97 -11.38
N SER A 198 4.51 24.11 -12.64
CA SER A 198 3.11 24.07 -13.07
C SER A 198 2.82 22.72 -13.74
N PRO A 199 1.93 21.87 -13.20
CA PRO A 199 1.62 20.61 -13.84
C PRO A 199 0.69 20.85 -15.04
N ASN A 200 1.17 20.53 -16.24
CA ASN A 200 0.26 20.20 -17.33
C ASN A 200 -0.47 18.91 -16.94
N LEU A 201 -1.80 18.93 -16.98
CA LEU A 201 -2.71 17.84 -16.61
C LEU A 201 -2.33 16.54 -17.34
N VAL A 202 -1.52 15.70 -16.69
CA VAL A 202 -1.13 14.41 -17.23
C VAL A 202 -2.36 13.50 -17.19
N LYS A 203 -2.81 13.04 -18.36
CA LYS A 203 -3.84 11.99 -18.48
C LYS A 203 -3.35 10.75 -17.75
N VAL A 204 -4.04 10.40 -16.66
CA VAL A 204 -3.77 9.17 -15.91
C VAL A 204 -4.29 7.99 -16.71
N VAL A 205 -3.40 7.13 -17.19
CA VAL A 205 -3.77 5.80 -17.64
C VAL A 205 -3.90 4.93 -16.39
N PRO A 206 -5.03 4.23 -16.15
CA PRO A 206 -5.17 3.36 -14.99
C PRO A 206 -4.16 2.22 -15.08
N PHE A 207 -3.06 2.33 -14.33
CA PHE A 207 -1.95 1.37 -14.35
C PHE A 207 -2.18 0.16 -13.42
N PHE A 208 -3.36 0.01 -12.81
CA PHE A 208 -3.61 -1.07 -11.87
C PHE A 208 -4.52 -2.15 -12.45
N GLN A 209 -3.89 -3.26 -12.82
CA GLN A 209 -4.53 -4.53 -13.12
C GLN A 209 -5.46 -4.97 -11.98
N LYS A 210 -6.61 -5.52 -12.39
CA LYS A 210 -7.64 -6.17 -11.57
C LYS A 210 -6.97 -7.07 -10.49
N ARG A 211 -7.25 -6.83 -9.20
CA ARG A 211 -6.83 -7.74 -8.12
C ARG A 211 -7.41 -9.11 -8.47
N ASN A 212 -6.57 -10.12 -8.65
CA ASN A 212 -7.05 -11.50 -8.72
C ASN A 212 -7.74 -11.83 -7.38
N GLU A 213 -8.98 -12.28 -7.47
CA GLU A 213 -9.78 -12.78 -6.35
C GLU A 213 -9.16 -14.10 -5.87
N MET A 214 -8.11 -14.02 -5.05
CA MET A 214 -7.66 -15.14 -4.26
C MET A 214 -8.41 -15.12 -2.93
N SER A 215 -8.86 -16.29 -2.49
CA SER A 215 -9.44 -16.47 -1.16
C SER A 215 -8.32 -16.40 -0.11
N TYR A 216 -8.23 -15.27 0.59
CA TYR A 216 -7.25 -15.05 1.65
C TYR A 216 -7.78 -15.58 2.98
N SER A 217 -6.93 -16.16 3.83
CA SER A 217 -7.35 -16.51 5.20
C SER A 217 -6.23 -16.35 6.23
N ILE A 218 -6.54 -15.61 7.29
CA ILE A 218 -5.63 -15.26 8.39
C ILE A 218 -5.09 -16.51 9.08
N PHE A 219 -5.91 -17.55 9.20
CA PHE A 219 -5.49 -18.82 9.80
C PHE A 219 -4.29 -19.44 9.08
N ASN A 220 -4.24 -19.32 7.75
CA ASN A 220 -3.14 -19.91 6.98
C ASN A 220 -1.89 -19.07 7.05
N LEU A 221 -2.02 -17.75 7.21
CA LEU A 221 -0.88 -16.89 7.51
C LEU A 221 -0.19 -17.35 8.80
N PHE A 222 -0.97 -17.60 9.87
CA PHE A 222 -0.43 -18.13 11.12
C PHE A 222 0.19 -19.52 10.95
N LEU A 223 -0.47 -20.44 10.21
CA LEU A 223 0.09 -21.77 9.95
C LEU A 223 1.42 -21.71 9.18
N ILE A 224 1.53 -20.86 8.15
CA ILE A 224 2.78 -20.70 7.39
C ILE A 224 3.87 -20.14 8.30
N PHE A 225 3.53 -19.17 9.16
CA PHE A 225 4.49 -18.59 10.10
C PHE A 225 5.01 -19.62 11.10
N ILE A 226 4.11 -20.44 11.68
CA ILE A 226 4.47 -21.56 12.55
C ILE A 226 5.33 -22.56 11.77
N PHE A 227 4.98 -22.91 10.54
CA PHE A 227 5.76 -23.82 9.71
C PHE A 227 7.18 -23.31 9.43
N ILE A 228 7.37 -22.01 9.16
CA ILE A 228 8.70 -21.40 8.99
C ILE A 228 9.51 -21.54 10.27
N ILE A 229 8.94 -21.18 11.42
CA ILE A 229 9.64 -21.26 12.71
C ILE A 229 9.99 -22.71 13.03
N SER A 230 9.03 -23.63 12.92
CA SER A 230 9.22 -25.05 13.20
C SER A 230 10.24 -25.70 12.26
N SER A 231 10.23 -25.37 10.96
CA SER A 231 11.23 -25.91 10.02
C SER A 231 12.63 -25.40 10.32
N LEU A 232 12.78 -24.14 10.73
CA LEU A 232 14.07 -23.57 11.14
C LEU A 232 14.58 -24.21 12.43
N THR A 233 13.75 -24.33 13.47
CA THR A 233 14.16 -24.91 14.75
C THR A 233 14.49 -26.40 14.63
N LEU A 234 13.65 -27.17 13.94
CA LEU A 234 13.90 -28.60 13.70
C LEU A 234 15.18 -28.83 12.89
N SER A 235 15.50 -27.95 11.92
CA SER A 235 16.75 -28.08 11.14
C SER A 235 18.03 -27.90 11.97
N VAL A 236 17.93 -27.25 13.14
CA VAL A 236 19.05 -26.99 14.04
C VAL A 236 19.14 -28.04 15.14
N TYR A 237 18.01 -28.41 15.75
CA TYR A 237 18.01 -29.23 16.97
C TYR A 237 17.62 -30.69 16.77
N SER A 238 17.07 -31.07 15.60
CA SER A 238 16.55 -32.41 15.38
C SER A 238 17.38 -33.22 14.38
N PRO A 239 17.41 -34.56 14.51
CA PRO A 239 18.10 -35.42 13.55
C PRO A 239 17.45 -35.37 12.16
N ARG A 240 18.23 -35.66 11.13
CA ARG A 240 17.83 -35.56 9.71
C ARG A 240 16.55 -36.31 9.37
N TYR A 241 16.37 -37.49 9.97
CA TYR A 241 15.20 -38.34 9.74
C TYR A 241 13.88 -37.71 10.20
N PHE A 242 13.90 -36.74 11.11
CA PHE A 242 12.69 -36.08 11.61
C PHE A 242 12.39 -34.77 10.86
N TRP A 243 13.40 -33.91 10.66
CA TRP A 243 13.16 -32.60 10.06
C TRP A 243 12.98 -32.65 8.53
N MET A 244 13.60 -33.61 7.83
CA MET A 244 13.47 -33.75 6.37
C MET A 244 12.04 -34.11 5.94
N PRO A 245 11.40 -35.17 6.47
CA PRO A 245 10.02 -35.49 6.12
C PRO A 245 9.05 -34.36 6.47
N PHE A 246 9.26 -33.67 7.59
CA PHE A 246 8.46 -32.50 7.97
C PHE A 246 8.55 -31.36 6.96
N CYS A 247 9.76 -31.05 6.46
CA CYS A 247 9.93 -30.02 5.44
C CYS A 247 9.32 -30.44 4.10
N ILE A 248 9.49 -31.71 3.71
CA ILE A 248 8.95 -32.23 2.44
C ILE A 248 7.41 -32.24 2.49
N SER A 249 6.79 -32.71 3.57
CA SER A 249 5.33 -32.72 3.70
C SER A 249 4.74 -31.31 3.67
N GLY A 250 5.37 -30.36 4.38
CA GLY A 250 4.96 -28.95 4.33
C GLY A 250 5.13 -28.32 2.95
N LEU A 251 6.21 -28.66 2.22
CA LEU A 251 6.39 -28.24 0.83
C LEU A 251 5.28 -28.74 -0.09
N VAL A 252 4.89 -30.02 0.04
CA VAL A 252 3.79 -30.61 -0.74
C VAL A 252 2.48 -29.85 -0.48
N ILE A 253 2.17 -29.56 0.78
CA ILE A 253 0.97 -28.80 1.18
C ILE A 253 0.98 -27.38 0.57
N LEU A 254 2.13 -26.68 0.65
CA LEU A 254 2.28 -25.34 0.09
C LEU A 254 2.13 -25.33 -1.43
N ILE A 255 2.71 -26.31 -2.13
CA ILE A 255 2.63 -26.43 -3.59
C ILE A 255 1.20 -26.75 -4.04
N TRP A 256 0.52 -27.66 -3.33
CA TRP A 256 -0.86 -28.04 -3.64
C TRP A 256 -1.81 -26.84 -3.53
N ARG A 257 -1.63 -26.03 -2.50
CA ARG A 257 -2.48 -24.88 -2.21
C ARG A 257 -2.18 -23.67 -3.09
N TYR A 258 -0.90 -23.31 -3.25
CA TYR A 258 -0.49 -22.09 -3.95
C TYR A 258 -0.02 -22.43 -5.36
N LYS A 259 -0.94 -22.58 -6.33
CA LYS A 259 -0.62 -22.97 -7.71
C LYS A 259 0.46 -22.11 -8.39
N PHE A 260 0.59 -20.83 -8.04
CA PHE A 260 1.66 -19.97 -8.59
C PHE A 260 3.07 -20.39 -8.13
N VAL A 261 3.17 -21.05 -6.97
CA VAL A 261 4.43 -21.59 -6.44
C VAL A 261 4.98 -22.69 -7.37
N MET A 262 4.10 -23.51 -7.95
CA MET A 262 4.45 -24.55 -8.92
C MET A 262 5.22 -23.99 -10.13
N GLN A 263 4.94 -22.75 -10.54
CA GLN A 263 5.62 -22.12 -11.68
C GLN A 263 7.11 -21.88 -11.42
N ARG A 264 7.56 -21.83 -10.15
CA ARG A 264 8.98 -21.70 -9.82
C ARG A 264 9.74 -23.01 -10.01
N LEU A 265 9.13 -24.14 -9.69
CA LEU A 265 9.70 -25.49 -9.90
C LEU A 265 9.90 -25.81 -11.38
N LYS A 266 9.10 -25.21 -12.27
CA LYS A 266 9.26 -25.35 -13.73
C LYS A 266 10.49 -24.62 -14.29
N LYS A 267 11.13 -23.73 -13.53
CA LYS A 267 12.27 -22.94 -14.03
C LYS A 267 13.56 -23.76 -13.93
N ILE A 268 14.24 -23.97 -15.06
CA ILE A 268 15.49 -24.73 -15.11
C ILE A 268 16.60 -24.17 -14.21
N LYS A 269 16.63 -22.84 -14.01
CA LYS A 269 17.59 -22.17 -13.11
C LYS A 269 17.49 -22.64 -11.66
N PHE A 270 16.31 -23.05 -11.20
CA PHE A 270 16.11 -23.56 -9.85
C PHE A 270 16.83 -24.90 -9.67
N TRP A 271 16.62 -25.86 -10.58
CA TRP A 271 17.27 -27.17 -10.54
C TRP A 271 18.79 -27.08 -10.73
N LEU A 272 19.25 -26.21 -11.63
CA LEU A 272 20.69 -25.93 -11.78
C LEU A 272 21.29 -25.41 -10.47
N SER A 273 20.61 -24.52 -9.74
CA SER A 273 21.12 -24.03 -8.46
C SER A 273 21.26 -25.12 -7.40
N ILE A 274 20.29 -26.06 -7.34
CA ILE A 274 20.34 -27.21 -6.43
C ILE A 274 21.58 -28.06 -6.73
N ILE A 275 21.78 -28.43 -8.00
CA ILE A 275 22.89 -29.26 -8.46
C ILE A 275 24.24 -28.59 -8.16
N ILE A 276 24.35 -27.29 -8.46
CA ILE A 276 25.59 -26.54 -8.23
C ILE A 276 25.91 -26.52 -6.73
N ILE A 277 24.93 -26.22 -5.87
CA ILE A 277 25.15 -26.14 -4.41
C ILE A 277 25.54 -27.51 -3.84
N THR A 278 24.91 -28.61 -4.27
CA THR A 278 25.28 -29.95 -3.81
C THR A 278 26.67 -30.36 -4.27
N LEU A 279 27.05 -30.05 -5.52
CA LEU A 279 28.39 -30.33 -6.03
C LEU A 279 29.45 -29.51 -5.29
N PHE A 280 29.22 -28.21 -5.11
CA PHE A 280 30.14 -27.35 -4.34
C PHE A 280 30.26 -27.82 -2.89
N SER A 281 29.15 -28.21 -2.25
CA SER A 281 29.16 -28.76 -0.90
C SER A 281 29.93 -30.07 -0.83
N SER A 282 29.77 -30.95 -1.82
CA SER A 282 30.55 -32.20 -1.94
C SER A 282 32.05 -31.94 -1.98
N VAL A 283 32.48 -30.98 -2.80
CA VAL A 283 33.90 -30.63 -2.95
C VAL A 283 34.44 -29.93 -1.69
N LEU A 284 33.79 -28.87 -1.23
CA LEU A 284 34.31 -28.02 -0.15
C LEU A 284 34.17 -28.63 1.24
N LEU A 285 33.08 -29.36 1.53
CA LEU A 285 32.88 -30.01 2.83
C LEU A 285 33.32 -31.47 2.85
N GLY A 286 33.24 -32.15 1.71
CA GLY A 286 33.58 -33.56 1.62
C GLY A 286 35.05 -33.80 1.30
N TRP A 287 35.52 -33.30 0.15
CA TRP A 287 36.90 -33.53 -0.32
C TRP A 287 37.93 -32.65 0.38
N LEU A 288 37.62 -31.37 0.58
CA LEU A 288 38.50 -30.40 1.25
C LEU A 288 38.21 -30.25 2.76
N GLY A 289 37.18 -30.93 3.26
CA GLY A 289 36.77 -30.82 4.66
C GLY A 289 37.49 -31.80 5.57
N VAL A 290 37.52 -31.48 6.87
CA VAL A 290 38.25 -32.21 7.93
C VAL A 290 37.95 -33.72 7.98
N GLN A 291 36.76 -34.15 7.54
CA GLN A 291 36.33 -35.55 7.59
C GLN A 291 36.67 -36.38 6.34
N ASN A 292 37.22 -35.77 5.26
CA ASN A 292 37.55 -36.41 3.98
C ASN A 292 36.46 -37.35 3.42
N ASN A 293 35.18 -37.01 3.63
CA ASN A 293 34.07 -37.85 3.24
C ASN A 293 33.15 -37.14 2.23
N ILE A 294 33.25 -37.53 0.96
CA ILE A 294 32.45 -36.99 -0.15
C ILE A 294 30.94 -37.17 0.12
N ILE A 295 30.55 -38.29 0.73
CA ILE A 295 29.13 -38.58 1.07
C ILE A 295 28.61 -37.56 2.08
N PHE A 296 29.43 -37.17 3.05
CA PHE A 296 29.07 -36.12 4.01
C PHE A 296 28.82 -34.79 3.29
N GLY A 297 29.69 -34.40 2.36
CA GLY A 297 29.54 -33.18 1.58
C GLY A 297 28.29 -33.18 0.68
N LEU A 298 27.95 -34.31 0.06
CA LEU A 298 26.70 -34.47 -0.71
C LEU A 298 25.46 -34.34 0.18
N LEU A 299 25.44 -35.05 1.32
CA LEU A 299 24.33 -34.98 2.28
C LEU A 299 24.18 -33.57 2.84
N ALA A 300 25.28 -32.87 3.12
CA ALA A 300 25.27 -31.48 3.54
C ALA A 300 24.62 -30.57 2.49
N GLY A 301 24.92 -30.78 1.21
CA GLY A 301 24.31 -30.04 0.11
C GLY A 301 22.82 -30.30 -0.03
N ILE A 302 22.38 -31.55 0.17
CA ILE A 302 20.96 -31.91 0.16
C ILE A 302 20.24 -31.22 1.33
N ASP A 303 20.81 -31.26 2.54
CA ASP A 303 20.25 -30.59 3.73
C ASP A 303 20.06 -29.08 3.48
N MET A 304 21.08 -28.43 2.91
CA MET A 304 21.04 -27.01 2.54
C MET A 304 19.94 -26.70 1.52
N ASN A 305 19.79 -27.55 0.50
CA ASN A 305 18.80 -27.35 -0.56
C ASN A 305 17.36 -27.58 -0.09
N VAL A 306 17.09 -28.59 0.76
CA VAL A 306 15.74 -28.82 1.30
C VAL A 306 15.32 -27.66 2.20
N ARG A 307 16.22 -27.19 3.05
CA ARG A 307 15.98 -26.01 3.89
C ARG A 307 15.72 -24.76 3.05
N ALA A 308 16.54 -24.53 2.02
CA ALA A 308 16.38 -23.40 1.11
C ALA A 308 15.03 -23.43 0.38
N ALA A 309 14.63 -24.60 -0.14
CA ALA A 309 13.35 -24.78 -0.79
C ALA A 309 12.20 -24.47 0.19
N CYS A 310 12.23 -25.06 1.39
CA CYS A 310 11.24 -24.82 2.45
C CYS A 310 11.02 -23.32 2.71
N LEU A 311 12.10 -22.56 2.90
CA LEU A 311 12.02 -21.12 3.17
C LEU A 311 11.55 -20.32 1.97
N ILE A 312 12.10 -20.55 0.78
CA ILE A 312 11.74 -19.81 -0.44
C ILE A 312 10.25 -19.97 -0.76
N PHE A 313 9.72 -21.18 -0.60
CA PHE A 313 8.31 -21.48 -0.85
C PHE A 313 7.40 -20.95 0.25
N SER A 314 7.79 -21.07 1.51
CA SER A 314 7.04 -20.52 2.64
C SER A 314 6.96 -18.99 2.60
N PHE A 315 8.07 -18.30 2.31
CA PHE A 315 8.05 -16.83 2.14
C PHE A 315 7.22 -16.38 0.94
N ALA A 316 7.19 -17.17 -0.14
CA ALA A 316 6.33 -16.89 -1.28
C ALA A 316 4.84 -16.99 -0.90
N ALA A 317 4.45 -18.05 -0.21
CA ALA A 317 3.10 -18.25 0.30
C ALA A 317 2.70 -17.16 1.31
N LEU A 318 3.58 -16.86 2.26
CA LEU A 318 3.39 -15.79 3.26
C LEU A 318 3.18 -14.43 2.59
N SER A 319 3.96 -14.11 1.55
CA SER A 319 3.80 -12.85 0.81
C SER A 319 2.48 -12.75 0.05
N ALA A 320 1.87 -13.88 -0.33
CA ALA A 320 0.57 -13.90 -0.97
C ALA A 320 -0.56 -13.70 0.07
N GLU A 321 -0.47 -14.36 1.23
CA GLU A 321 -1.47 -14.25 2.30
C GLU A 321 -1.42 -12.90 3.04
N LEU A 322 -0.26 -12.23 3.10
CA LEU A 322 -0.16 -10.87 3.66
C LEU A 322 -0.99 -9.82 2.91
N LYS A 323 -1.47 -10.12 1.69
CA LYS A 323 -2.37 -9.26 0.91
C LYS A 323 -3.85 -9.35 1.36
N ASN A 324 -4.13 -10.04 2.47
CA ASN A 324 -5.48 -10.24 2.97
C ASN A 324 -6.17 -8.90 3.36
N PRO A 325 -7.38 -8.60 2.85
CA PRO A 325 -8.13 -7.38 3.18
C PRO A 325 -8.49 -7.24 4.67
N VAL A 326 -8.54 -8.34 5.43
CA VAL A 326 -8.79 -8.28 6.89
C VAL A 326 -7.59 -7.69 7.64
N ILE A 327 -6.36 -7.99 7.19
CA ILE A 327 -5.15 -7.38 7.76
C ILE A 327 -5.13 -5.89 7.44
N GLU A 328 -5.52 -5.52 6.22
CA GLU A 328 -5.74 -4.13 5.79
C GLU A 328 -6.69 -3.41 6.80
N ASN A 329 -7.85 -4.01 7.09
CA ASN A 329 -8.85 -3.47 8.03
C ASN A 329 -8.40 -3.39 9.50
N ILE A 330 -7.53 -4.29 9.97
CA ILE A 330 -6.97 -4.21 11.34
C ILE A 330 -6.02 -3.01 11.45
N PHE A 331 -5.23 -2.71 10.41
CA PHE A 331 -4.42 -1.49 10.37
C PHE A 331 -5.29 -0.22 10.40
N PHE A 332 -6.46 -0.21 9.76
CA PHE A 332 -7.41 0.91 9.77
C PHE A 332 -7.97 1.24 11.17
N ARG A 333 -8.18 0.25 12.06
CA ARG A 333 -8.83 0.45 13.37
C ARG A 333 -7.89 0.75 14.55
N SER A 334 -6.57 0.72 14.34
CA SER A 334 -5.56 0.83 15.41
C SER A 334 -4.96 2.24 15.56
N ARG A 335 -3.99 2.41 16.48
CA ARG A 335 -3.16 3.64 16.62
C ARG A 335 -2.41 4.03 15.33
N PHE A 336 -2.41 3.18 14.30
CA PHE A 336 -1.83 3.42 12.98
C PHE A 336 -2.79 4.05 11.96
N ARG A 337 -3.97 4.54 12.37
CA ARG A 337 -4.93 5.23 11.48
C ARG A 337 -4.30 6.33 10.62
N GLN A 338 -3.37 7.12 11.18
CA GLN A 338 -2.65 8.15 10.43
C GLN A 338 -1.82 7.54 9.30
N LEU A 339 -1.09 6.46 9.58
CA LEU A 339 -0.28 5.75 8.59
C LEU A 339 -1.14 5.15 7.47
N SER A 340 -2.29 4.57 7.82
CA SER A 340 -3.25 4.05 6.84
C SER A 340 -3.77 5.14 5.90
N ILE A 341 -4.24 6.27 6.43
CA ILE A 341 -4.71 7.41 5.61
C ILE A 341 -3.60 7.92 4.67
N ILE A 342 -2.37 8.00 5.17
CA ILE A 342 -1.20 8.42 4.37
C ILE A 342 -0.92 7.42 3.27
N VAL A 343 -0.88 6.14 3.58
CA VAL A 343 -0.57 5.09 2.60
C VAL A 343 -1.64 5.08 1.52
N ASP A 344 -2.93 5.14 1.86
CA ASP A 344 -4.03 5.24 0.87
C ASP A 344 -3.86 6.45 -0.05
N THR A 345 -3.53 7.59 0.57
CA THR A 345 -3.32 8.84 -0.17
C THR A 345 -2.09 8.75 -1.07
N SER A 346 -1.04 8.09 -0.59
CA SER A 346 0.21 7.84 -1.32
C SER A 346 -0.01 6.89 -2.49
N VAL A 347 -0.73 5.79 -2.28
CA VAL A 347 -1.10 4.83 -3.34
C VAL A 347 -1.89 5.51 -4.45
N PHE A 348 -2.82 6.40 -4.11
CA PHE A 348 -3.53 7.19 -5.11
C PHE A 348 -2.65 8.23 -5.81
N THR A 349 -1.71 8.85 -5.09
CA THR A 349 -0.84 9.90 -5.65
C THR A 349 0.27 9.30 -6.51
N LEU A 350 0.65 8.04 -6.26
CA LEU A 350 1.75 7.35 -6.91
C LEU A 350 1.65 7.33 -8.45
N PRO A 351 0.51 7.01 -9.10
CA PRO A 351 0.38 7.09 -10.56
C PRO A 351 0.72 8.45 -11.14
N TYR A 352 0.33 9.54 -10.47
CA TYR A 352 0.60 10.90 -10.91
C TYR A 352 2.09 11.26 -10.76
N ILE A 353 2.73 10.77 -9.70
CA ILE A 353 4.17 10.93 -9.51
C ILE A 353 4.94 10.10 -10.54
N ILE A 354 4.52 8.85 -10.81
CA ILE A 354 5.16 7.99 -11.82
C ILE A 354 5.06 8.62 -13.22
N SER A 355 3.93 9.24 -13.55
CA SER A 355 3.71 9.82 -14.88
C SER A 355 4.46 11.14 -15.11
N SER A 356 4.78 11.86 -14.03
CA SER A 356 5.63 13.06 -14.05
C SER A 356 7.12 12.73 -13.83
N PHE A 357 7.45 11.49 -13.44
CA PHE A 357 8.81 11.08 -13.19
C PHE A 357 9.62 11.02 -14.50
N PRO A 358 10.89 11.48 -14.50
CA PRO A 358 11.70 11.48 -15.71
C PRO A 358 11.88 10.07 -16.29
N ASN A 359 11.83 9.95 -17.62
CA ASN A 359 12.08 8.68 -18.30
C ASN A 359 13.44 8.09 -17.88
N PRO A 360 13.55 6.76 -17.62
CA PRO A 360 14.79 6.15 -17.16
C PRO A 360 16.02 6.47 -18.03
N LYS A 361 15.86 6.48 -19.36
CA LYS A 361 16.95 6.85 -20.30
C LYS A 361 17.46 8.28 -20.09
N TYR A 362 16.55 9.24 -19.88
CA TYR A 362 16.90 10.63 -19.60
C TYR A 362 17.52 10.77 -18.22
N LEU A 363 16.98 10.05 -17.23
CA LEU A 363 17.51 10.04 -15.87
C LEU A 363 18.97 9.56 -15.82
N PHE A 364 19.36 8.52 -16.57
CA PHE A 364 20.76 8.09 -16.60
C PHE A 364 21.68 9.07 -17.34
N LYS A 365 21.20 9.74 -18.39
CA LYS A 365 22.00 10.72 -19.17
C LYS A 365 22.18 12.05 -18.41
N ASN A 366 21.12 12.52 -17.76
CA ASN A 366 21.02 13.83 -17.13
C ASN A 366 20.64 13.70 -15.64
N PHE A 367 21.34 12.83 -14.92
CA PHE A 367 20.97 12.40 -13.56
C PHE A 367 20.81 13.56 -12.56
N SER A 368 21.79 14.48 -12.52
CA SER A 368 21.74 15.58 -11.54
C SER A 368 20.53 16.49 -11.75
N SER A 369 20.19 16.85 -12.99
CA SER A 369 19.04 17.71 -13.29
C SER A 369 17.71 16.99 -13.10
N ALA A 370 17.62 15.71 -13.47
CA ALA A 370 16.41 14.91 -13.30
C ALA A 370 16.02 14.77 -11.81
N ILE A 371 17.00 14.56 -10.93
CA ILE A 371 16.76 14.51 -9.48
C ILE A 371 16.36 15.89 -8.93
N VAL A 372 17.02 16.98 -9.35
CA VAL A 372 16.65 18.34 -8.93
C VAL A 372 15.20 18.65 -9.34
N GLU A 373 14.83 18.37 -10.59
CA GLU A 373 13.47 18.57 -11.10
C GLU A 373 12.44 17.79 -10.26
N THR A 374 12.71 16.51 -10.00
CA THR A 374 11.86 15.65 -9.18
C THR A 374 11.69 16.18 -7.75
N VAL A 375 12.77 16.70 -7.14
CA VAL A 375 12.73 17.25 -5.78
C VAL A 375 12.02 18.61 -5.74
N ASN A 376 12.17 19.44 -6.77
CA ASN A 376 11.45 20.71 -6.85
C ASN A 376 9.93 20.52 -6.94
N GLN A 377 9.48 19.42 -7.56
CA GLN A 377 8.06 19.04 -7.58
C GLN A 377 7.52 18.61 -6.19
N SER A 378 8.37 18.34 -5.20
CA SER A 378 7.94 17.81 -3.89
C SER A 378 7.01 18.75 -3.11
N GLU A 379 7.15 20.07 -3.27
CA GLU A 379 6.25 21.04 -2.66
C GLU A 379 4.85 21.01 -3.27
N TYR A 380 4.75 20.88 -4.60
CA TYR A 380 3.48 20.67 -5.28
C TYR A 380 2.80 19.38 -4.81
N TRP A 381 3.54 18.27 -4.71
CA TRP A 381 3.00 17.01 -4.22
C TRP A 381 2.56 17.09 -2.75
N LEU A 382 3.26 17.87 -1.93
CA LEU A 382 2.84 18.11 -0.55
C LEU A 382 1.50 18.84 -0.50
N GLN A 383 1.32 19.88 -1.31
CA GLN A 383 0.05 20.60 -1.42
C GLN A 383 -1.06 19.71 -1.98
N PHE A 384 -0.77 18.87 -2.98
CA PHE A 384 -1.72 17.91 -3.54
C PHE A 384 -2.19 16.91 -2.48
N ILE A 385 -1.26 16.34 -1.70
CA ILE A 385 -1.58 15.42 -0.60
C ILE A 385 -2.36 16.14 0.51
N ASP A 386 -1.96 17.37 0.87
CA ASP A 386 -2.67 18.20 1.86
C ASP A 386 -4.11 18.49 1.43
N ASN A 387 -4.29 19.01 0.21
CA ASN A 387 -5.60 19.26 -0.36
C ASN A 387 -6.43 17.99 -0.41
N LYS A 388 -5.84 16.83 -0.72
CA LYS A 388 -6.57 15.58 -0.74
C LYS A 388 -6.98 15.10 0.65
N ILE A 389 -6.11 15.23 1.65
CA ILE A 389 -6.43 14.90 3.06
C ILE A 389 -7.51 15.86 3.58
N LYS A 390 -7.43 17.15 3.25
CA LYS A 390 -8.43 18.17 3.56
C LYS A 390 -9.75 17.93 2.83
N ASN A 391 -9.71 17.54 1.55
CA ASN A 391 -10.89 17.20 0.75
C ASN A 391 -11.50 15.85 1.16
N LYS A 392 -10.78 14.99 1.89
CA LYS A 392 -11.36 13.82 2.57
C LYS A 392 -12.23 14.18 3.79
N LYS A 393 -12.28 15.45 4.21
CA LYS A 393 -13.24 15.92 5.23
C LYS A 393 -14.58 16.30 4.61
N ASN A 394 -15.13 15.46 3.73
CA ASN A 394 -16.55 15.59 3.42
C ASN A 394 -17.33 15.13 4.63
N VAL A 395 -18.16 16.02 5.16
CA VAL A 395 -19.02 15.71 6.31
C VAL A 395 -20.14 14.82 5.80
N VAL A 396 -19.95 13.50 5.88
CA VAL A 396 -21.00 12.53 5.56
C VAL A 396 -21.61 11.99 6.85
N ILE A 397 -22.91 12.15 7.01
CA ILE A 397 -23.71 11.58 8.09
C ILE A 397 -24.48 10.41 7.49
N ILE A 398 -24.49 9.27 8.19
CA ILE A 398 -25.20 8.08 7.72
C ILE A 398 -26.34 7.75 8.67
N ILE A 399 -27.54 7.62 8.12
CA ILE A 399 -28.72 7.08 8.82
C ILE A 399 -28.86 5.62 8.40
N THR A 400 -28.81 4.71 9.37
CA THR A 400 -28.84 3.28 9.09
C THR A 400 -29.89 2.56 9.94
N GLY A 401 -30.36 1.42 9.44
CA GLY A 401 -31.42 0.63 10.04
C GLY A 401 -31.98 -0.38 9.04
N GLU A 402 -32.80 -1.31 9.54
CA GLU A 402 -33.44 -2.32 8.71
C GLU A 402 -34.48 -1.73 7.73
N VAL A 403 -34.95 -2.54 6.81
CA VAL A 403 -35.97 -2.12 5.84
C VAL A 403 -37.29 -1.90 6.58
N GLY A 404 -37.90 -0.72 6.43
CA GLY A 404 -39.20 -0.42 7.04
C GLY A 404 -39.13 0.23 8.44
N THR A 405 -37.96 0.52 8.98
CA THR A 405 -37.80 1.17 10.30
C THR A 405 -38.18 2.66 10.34
N GLY A 406 -38.74 3.22 9.26
CA GLY A 406 -39.18 4.62 9.21
C GLY A 406 -38.07 5.64 8.89
N LYS A 407 -36.92 5.22 8.36
CA LYS A 407 -35.77 6.10 8.03
C LYS A 407 -36.15 7.31 7.17
N THR A 408 -36.91 7.10 6.10
CA THR A 408 -37.38 8.17 5.21
C THR A 408 -38.32 9.14 5.94
N SER A 409 -39.16 8.64 6.85
CA SER A 409 -40.06 9.49 7.66
C SER A 409 -39.28 10.33 8.66
N PHE A 410 -38.26 9.74 9.31
CA PHE A 410 -37.35 10.44 10.21
C PHE A 410 -36.58 11.55 9.46
N LEU A 411 -36.06 11.25 8.28
CA LEU A 411 -35.36 12.20 7.43
C LEU A 411 -36.25 13.36 6.98
N LYS A 412 -37.53 13.11 6.65
CA LYS A 412 -38.49 14.18 6.35
C LYS A 412 -38.70 15.14 7.51
N LYS A 413 -38.83 14.61 8.74
CA LYS A 413 -38.96 15.46 9.94
C LYS A 413 -37.68 16.26 10.22
N LEU A 414 -36.50 15.68 9.97
CA LEU A 414 -35.24 16.41 10.04
C LEU A 414 -35.17 17.56 9.02
N ILE A 415 -35.64 17.34 7.78
CA ILE A 415 -35.68 18.39 6.75
C ILE A 415 -36.52 19.58 7.21
N VAL A 416 -37.71 19.35 7.79
CA VAL A 416 -38.55 20.42 8.34
C VAL A 416 -37.81 21.22 9.42
N ARG A 417 -37.08 20.55 10.33
CA ARG A 417 -36.27 21.23 11.35
C ARG A 417 -35.09 22.02 10.75
N PHE A 418 -34.48 21.53 9.68
CA PHE A 418 -33.44 22.29 8.97
C PHE A 418 -34.01 23.54 8.30
N GLU A 419 -35.21 23.46 7.71
CA GLU A 419 -35.92 24.60 7.14
C GLU A 419 -36.28 25.64 8.21
N GLU A 420 -36.76 25.22 9.39
CA GLU A 420 -37.03 26.11 10.53
C GLU A 420 -35.78 26.90 10.99
N GLN A 421 -34.58 26.35 10.77
CA GLN A 421 -33.30 27.00 11.07
C GLN A 421 -32.66 27.71 9.87
N ASN A 422 -33.41 27.94 8.78
CA ASN A 422 -32.94 28.56 7.54
C ASN A 422 -31.79 27.82 6.83
N ILE A 423 -31.66 26.50 7.02
CA ILE A 423 -30.66 25.67 6.34
C ILE A 423 -31.27 25.12 5.04
N LYS A 424 -30.65 25.42 3.90
CA LYS A 424 -31.14 24.96 2.59
C LYS A 424 -30.79 23.50 2.38
N THR A 425 -31.80 22.65 2.26
CA THR A 425 -31.62 21.23 1.96
C THR A 425 -31.91 20.94 0.49
N GLY A 426 -31.07 20.11 -0.12
CA GLY A 426 -31.23 19.64 -1.50
C GLY A 426 -31.05 18.13 -1.60
N GLY A 427 -31.31 17.59 -2.79
CA GLY A 427 -31.13 16.17 -3.08
C GLY A 427 -32.44 15.40 -3.22
N LEU A 428 -32.37 14.10 -2.94
CA LEU A 428 -33.35 13.11 -3.40
C LEU A 428 -33.87 12.24 -2.25
N LEU A 429 -35.19 12.05 -2.22
CA LEU A 429 -35.87 11.09 -1.36
C LEU A 429 -36.54 9.98 -2.17
N SER A 430 -36.62 8.77 -1.60
CA SER A 430 -37.34 7.65 -2.22
C SER A 430 -38.63 7.36 -1.45
N LYS A 431 -39.78 7.59 -2.10
CA LYS A 431 -41.11 7.36 -1.49
C LYS A 431 -41.69 6.04 -1.99
N ARG A 432 -42.17 5.21 -1.06
CA ARG A 432 -42.90 3.98 -1.39
C ARG A 432 -44.27 4.29 -1.96
N ILE A 433 -44.64 3.59 -3.03
CA ILE A 433 -45.97 3.63 -3.65
C ILE A 433 -46.66 2.29 -3.43
N TYR A 434 -47.89 2.35 -2.96
CA TYR A 434 -48.75 1.20 -2.72
C TYR A 434 -49.97 1.27 -3.63
N GLN A 435 -50.30 0.15 -4.27
CA GLN A 435 -51.51 -0.02 -5.05
C GLN A 435 -52.23 -1.27 -4.54
N ASN A 436 -53.49 -1.12 -4.11
CA ASN A 436 -54.29 -2.19 -3.49
C ASN A 436 -53.53 -2.91 -2.36
N GLU A 437 -52.93 -2.15 -1.43
CA GLU A 437 -52.13 -2.64 -0.29
C GLU A 437 -50.83 -3.39 -0.65
N LYS A 438 -50.54 -3.62 -1.94
CA LYS A 438 -49.28 -4.19 -2.43
C LYS A 438 -48.29 -3.08 -2.78
N LEU A 439 -47.02 -3.26 -2.44
CA LEU A 439 -45.94 -2.33 -2.81
C LEU A 439 -45.70 -2.40 -4.33
N GLU A 440 -46.09 -1.37 -5.06
CA GLU A 440 -45.97 -1.28 -6.52
C GLU A 440 -44.56 -0.82 -6.95
N GLY A 441 -43.90 -0.02 -6.11
CA GLY A 441 -42.55 0.46 -6.37
C GLY A 441 -42.20 1.72 -5.58
N TYR A 442 -41.31 2.53 -6.16
CA TYR A 442 -40.74 3.72 -5.52
C TYR A 442 -40.74 4.91 -6.48
N ASP A 443 -41.06 6.08 -5.93
CA ASP A 443 -40.96 7.37 -6.62
C ASP A 443 -39.77 8.16 -6.07
N LEU A 444 -39.04 8.79 -6.99
CA LEU A 444 -38.01 9.76 -6.68
C LEU A 444 -38.67 11.11 -6.39
N PHE A 445 -38.35 11.69 -5.24
CA PHE A 445 -38.78 13.03 -4.86
C PHE A 445 -37.58 13.97 -4.81
N SER A 446 -37.63 15.05 -5.59
CA SER A 446 -36.66 16.15 -5.47
C SER A 446 -37.10 17.08 -4.35
N ILE A 447 -36.23 17.27 -3.35
CA ILE A 447 -36.51 18.11 -2.18
C ILE A 447 -36.74 19.56 -2.63
N LYS A 448 -35.87 20.09 -3.49
CA LYS A 448 -35.92 21.49 -3.90
C LYS A 448 -36.98 21.78 -4.96
N GLN A 449 -37.17 20.90 -5.93
CA GLN A 449 -38.17 21.08 -6.99
C GLN A 449 -39.58 20.68 -6.55
N ASN A 450 -39.71 20.05 -5.37
CA ASN A 450 -40.96 19.54 -4.81
C ASN A 450 -41.76 18.69 -5.82
N LYS A 451 -41.07 17.81 -6.55
CA LYS A 451 -41.63 17.02 -7.67
C LYS A 451 -41.35 15.53 -7.47
N TYR A 452 -42.35 14.72 -7.78
CA TYR A 452 -42.25 13.26 -7.82
C TYR A 452 -42.07 12.77 -9.25
N VAL A 453 -41.19 11.78 -9.43
CA VAL A 453 -40.98 11.09 -10.71
C VAL A 453 -40.89 9.58 -10.45
N PRO A 454 -41.57 8.73 -11.23
CA PRO A 454 -41.47 7.28 -11.08
C PRO A 454 -40.02 6.80 -11.25
N LEU A 455 -39.48 6.08 -10.26
CA LEU A 455 -38.11 5.55 -10.29
C LEU A 455 -38.08 4.05 -10.47
N ILE A 456 -38.88 3.33 -9.68
CA ILE A 456 -38.86 1.87 -9.61
C ILE A 456 -40.29 1.36 -9.73
N ARG A 457 -40.52 0.36 -10.57
CA ARG A 457 -41.79 -0.39 -10.70
C ARG A 457 -41.54 -1.87 -10.94
N GLU A 458 -42.54 -2.71 -10.68
CA GLU A 458 -42.51 -4.15 -11.07
C GLU A 458 -42.58 -4.34 -12.60
N LYS A 459 -43.14 -3.35 -13.32
CA LYS A 459 -43.20 -3.34 -14.78
C LYS A 459 -42.06 -2.52 -15.36
N CYS A 460 -41.55 -2.98 -16.49
CA CYS A 460 -40.51 -2.29 -17.25
C CYS A 460 -41.06 -0.98 -17.85
N PHE A 461 -40.27 0.10 -17.86
CA PHE A 461 -40.63 1.34 -18.55
C PHE A 461 -40.08 1.35 -19.98
N SER A 462 -38.91 0.77 -20.19
CA SER A 462 -38.25 0.66 -21.50
C SER A 462 -37.44 -0.63 -21.62
N GLU A 463 -37.24 -1.17 -22.83
CA GLU A 463 -36.49 -2.44 -23.05
C GLU A 463 -35.06 -2.43 -22.49
N ASN A 464 -34.48 -1.25 -22.24
CA ASN A 464 -33.11 -1.08 -21.76
C ASN A 464 -33.00 -0.78 -20.25
N ASP A 465 -34.10 -0.87 -19.50
CA ASP A 465 -34.08 -0.58 -18.06
C ASP A 465 -33.25 -1.59 -17.27
N LEU A 466 -32.54 -1.07 -16.27
CA LEU A 466 -31.80 -1.90 -15.33
C LEU A 466 -32.79 -2.66 -14.43
N SER A 467 -32.61 -3.98 -14.32
CA SER A 467 -33.38 -4.81 -13.41
C SER A 467 -32.56 -5.18 -12.16
N LEU A 468 -33.23 -5.19 -11.00
CA LEU A 468 -32.67 -5.69 -9.74
C LEU A 468 -33.74 -6.52 -9.02
N GLY A 469 -33.63 -7.84 -9.12
CA GLY A 469 -34.69 -8.74 -8.66
C GLY A 469 -35.96 -8.55 -9.50
N SER A 470 -37.12 -8.41 -8.84
CA SER A 470 -38.42 -8.24 -9.50
C SER A 470 -38.75 -6.81 -9.94
N TYR A 471 -37.80 -5.87 -9.81
CA TYR A 471 -38.02 -4.45 -10.03
C TYR A 471 -37.16 -3.90 -11.16
N TYR A 472 -37.73 -2.98 -11.94
CA TYR A 472 -37.09 -2.26 -13.04
C TYR A 472 -36.90 -0.78 -12.68
N PHE A 473 -35.73 -0.25 -13.03
CA PHE A 473 -35.34 1.15 -12.77
C PHE A 473 -35.49 1.99 -14.03
N ASN A 474 -36.22 3.08 -13.92
CA ASN A 474 -36.37 4.04 -15.02
C ASN A 474 -35.04 4.79 -15.26
N SER A 475 -34.42 4.51 -16.41
CA SER A 475 -33.13 5.08 -16.81
C SER A 475 -33.18 6.60 -16.99
N GLU A 476 -34.29 7.15 -17.48
CA GLU A 476 -34.46 8.61 -17.61
C GLU A 476 -34.53 9.28 -16.24
N THR A 477 -35.27 8.70 -15.30
CA THR A 477 -35.38 9.20 -13.92
C THR A 477 -34.02 9.18 -13.22
N ILE A 478 -33.19 8.15 -13.46
CA ILE A 478 -31.81 8.13 -12.94
C ILE A 478 -31.00 9.30 -13.49
N ASN A 479 -31.08 9.58 -14.80
CA ASN A 479 -30.37 10.69 -15.41
C ASN A 479 -30.85 12.05 -14.87
N ILE A 480 -32.15 12.21 -14.67
CA ILE A 480 -32.75 13.40 -14.05
C ILE A 480 -32.23 13.56 -12.61
N GLY A 481 -32.28 12.50 -11.80
CA GLY A 481 -31.78 12.55 -10.42
C GLY A 481 -30.29 12.88 -10.34
N ASN A 482 -29.47 12.35 -11.25
CA ASN A 482 -28.05 12.69 -11.34
C ASN A 482 -27.82 14.18 -11.64
N LYS A 483 -28.61 14.79 -12.54
CA LYS A 483 -28.55 16.23 -12.80
C LYS A 483 -28.95 17.05 -11.56
N ILE A 484 -30.05 16.66 -10.90
CA ILE A 484 -30.55 17.33 -9.69
C ILE A 484 -29.49 17.29 -8.59
N LEU A 485 -28.86 16.14 -8.33
CA LEU A 485 -27.81 16.03 -7.31
C LEU A 485 -26.62 16.96 -7.59
N LEU A 486 -26.19 17.08 -8.86
CA LEU A 486 -25.09 17.98 -9.23
C LEU A 486 -25.47 19.46 -9.07
N GLU A 487 -26.69 19.85 -9.42
CA GLU A 487 -27.18 21.21 -9.24
C GLU A 487 -27.36 21.56 -7.76
N ASP A 488 -28.04 20.69 -7.01
CA ASP A 488 -28.32 20.88 -5.59
C ASP A 488 -27.03 20.90 -4.76
N SER A 489 -25.98 20.18 -5.19
CA SER A 489 -24.67 20.20 -4.51
C SER A 489 -23.99 21.57 -4.50
N LYS A 490 -24.41 22.49 -5.38
CA LYS A 490 -23.85 23.86 -5.48
C LYS A 490 -24.73 24.91 -4.83
N LEU A 491 -26.01 24.61 -4.63
CA LEU A 491 -27.04 25.59 -4.26
C LEU A 491 -27.65 25.35 -2.88
N SER A 492 -27.23 24.29 -2.19
CA SER A 492 -27.78 23.86 -0.90
C SER A 492 -26.67 23.84 0.15
N ASP A 493 -27.05 23.91 1.41
CA ASP A 493 -26.13 23.80 2.54
C ASP A 493 -25.93 22.32 2.95
N ILE A 494 -26.94 21.48 2.71
CA ILE A 494 -26.90 20.03 2.96
C ILE A 494 -27.46 19.28 1.76
N LEU A 495 -26.78 18.22 1.32
CA LEU A 495 -27.25 17.30 0.29
C LEU A 495 -27.75 15.98 0.90
N ILE A 496 -28.94 15.55 0.51
CA ILE A 496 -29.59 14.35 1.06
C ILE A 496 -29.75 13.30 -0.03
N ILE A 497 -29.44 12.04 0.30
CA ILE A 497 -29.56 10.89 -0.61
C ILE A 497 -30.22 9.72 0.11
N ASP A 498 -31.45 9.38 -0.28
CA ASP A 498 -32.21 8.22 0.20
C ASP A 498 -32.60 7.30 -0.98
N GLU A 499 -32.10 6.07 -1.11
CA GLU A 499 -31.14 5.28 -0.30
C GLU A 499 -29.90 4.94 -1.18
N ILE A 500 -28.73 4.77 -0.57
CA ILE A 500 -27.54 4.20 -1.23
C ILE A 500 -27.50 2.70 -0.96
N GLY A 501 -27.63 1.91 -2.01
CA GLY A 501 -27.80 0.46 -1.93
C GLY A 501 -26.92 -0.33 -2.91
N PRO A 502 -27.32 -1.59 -3.22
CA PRO A 502 -26.56 -2.48 -4.10
C PRO A 502 -26.35 -1.92 -5.50
N LEU A 503 -27.31 -1.14 -6.02
CA LEU A 503 -27.21 -0.53 -7.33
C LEU A 503 -26.03 0.45 -7.40
N GLU A 504 -25.94 1.35 -6.43
CA GLU A 504 -24.85 2.31 -6.33
C GLU A 504 -23.52 1.62 -6.02
N LEU A 505 -23.52 0.55 -5.22
CA LEU A 505 -22.31 -0.26 -4.96
C LEU A 505 -21.76 -0.92 -6.23
N ASN A 506 -22.62 -1.23 -7.21
CA ASN A 506 -22.23 -1.80 -8.50
C ASN A 506 -21.91 -0.74 -9.60
N ASN A 507 -21.68 0.53 -9.22
CA ASN A 507 -21.38 1.66 -10.12
C ASN A 507 -22.56 2.13 -10.98
N ASN A 508 -23.79 1.75 -10.63
CA ASN A 508 -25.01 2.21 -11.31
C ASN A 508 -25.74 3.29 -10.48
N GLY A 509 -26.88 3.78 -10.96
CA GLY A 509 -27.69 4.78 -10.26
C GLY A 509 -26.95 6.11 -10.07
N TRP A 510 -26.79 6.52 -8.81
CA TRP A 510 -26.15 7.79 -8.43
C TRP A 510 -24.63 7.70 -8.22
N ALA A 511 -24.01 6.52 -8.40
CA ALA A 511 -22.64 6.25 -7.93
C ALA A 511 -21.56 7.20 -8.49
N ASN A 512 -21.61 7.48 -9.79
CA ASN A 512 -20.67 8.38 -10.45
C ASN A 512 -20.87 9.83 -9.98
N THR A 513 -22.12 10.23 -9.79
CA THR A 513 -22.47 11.56 -9.28
C THR A 513 -22.01 11.75 -7.85
N ILE A 514 -22.25 10.78 -6.96
CA ILE A 514 -21.73 10.80 -5.58
C ILE A 514 -20.21 10.98 -5.59
N THR A 515 -19.51 10.21 -6.44
CA THR A 515 -18.05 10.32 -6.58
C THR A 515 -17.62 11.71 -7.06
N THR A 516 -18.35 12.28 -8.01
CA THR A 516 -18.11 13.62 -8.54
C THR A 516 -18.34 14.69 -7.47
N ILE A 517 -19.44 14.62 -6.72
CA ILE A 517 -19.77 15.59 -5.67
C ILE A 517 -18.74 15.52 -4.54
N LEU A 518 -18.38 14.31 -4.08
CA LEU A 518 -17.34 14.11 -3.06
C LEU A 518 -15.96 14.62 -3.50
N THR A 519 -15.69 14.70 -4.80
CA THR A 519 -14.39 15.17 -5.31
C THR A 519 -14.37 16.66 -5.65
N SER A 520 -15.52 17.23 -6.02
CA SER A 520 -15.64 18.61 -6.53
C SER A 520 -16.21 19.60 -5.53
N THR A 521 -16.90 19.13 -4.49
CA THR A 521 -17.57 19.98 -3.50
C THR A 521 -17.24 19.52 -2.08
N LYS A 522 -17.50 20.39 -1.10
CA LYS A 522 -17.41 20.07 0.33
C LYS A 522 -18.76 20.09 1.03
N ILE A 523 -19.84 20.03 0.24
CA ILE A 523 -21.20 20.09 0.79
C ILE A 523 -21.40 18.92 1.77
N PRO A 524 -21.84 19.19 3.01
CA PRO A 524 -22.26 18.16 3.93
C PRO A 524 -23.35 17.28 3.34
N MET A 525 -23.27 15.97 3.58
CA MET A 525 -24.21 15.00 3.01
C MET A 525 -24.84 14.12 4.08
N ILE A 526 -26.11 13.78 3.88
CA ILE A 526 -26.83 12.79 4.68
C ILE A 526 -27.23 11.63 3.78
N TRP A 527 -26.75 10.43 4.11
CA TRP A 527 -27.02 9.21 3.34
C TRP A 527 -27.88 8.25 4.15
N ILE A 528 -28.91 7.69 3.53
CA ILE A 528 -29.58 6.50 4.06
C ILE A 528 -28.87 5.27 3.51
N VAL A 529 -28.49 4.35 4.40
CA VAL A 529 -27.81 3.10 4.05
C VAL A 529 -28.34 1.95 4.91
N ARG A 530 -28.63 0.80 4.31
CA ARG A 530 -28.99 -0.42 5.06
C ARG A 530 -27.87 -0.85 6.00
N THR A 531 -28.21 -1.36 7.18
CA THR A 531 -27.24 -1.79 8.19
C THR A 531 -26.22 -2.80 7.63
N SER A 532 -26.67 -3.72 6.78
CA SER A 532 -25.81 -4.72 6.13
C SER A 532 -24.81 -4.13 5.11
N LEU A 533 -25.10 -2.97 4.53
CA LEU A 533 -24.30 -2.36 3.46
C LEU A 533 -23.39 -1.23 3.95
N LEU A 534 -23.51 -0.83 5.22
CA LEU A 534 -22.79 0.31 5.80
C LEU A 534 -21.28 0.26 5.54
N HIS A 535 -20.65 -0.87 5.85
CA HIS A 535 -19.21 -1.03 5.69
C HIS A 535 -18.77 -1.04 4.22
N GLU A 536 -19.60 -1.60 3.33
CA GLU A 536 -19.29 -1.63 1.90
C GLU A 536 -19.37 -0.25 1.26
N VAL A 537 -20.39 0.54 1.63
CA VAL A 537 -20.56 1.93 1.22
C VAL A 537 -19.39 2.79 1.70
N GLN A 538 -19.02 2.70 2.99
CA GLN A 538 -17.89 3.44 3.53
C GLN A 538 -16.57 3.12 2.80
N ARG A 539 -16.33 1.82 2.56
CA ARG A 539 -15.15 1.35 1.83
C ARG A 539 -15.12 1.84 0.39
N LYS A 540 -16.26 1.77 -0.31
CA LYS A 540 -16.35 2.12 -1.74
C LYS A 540 -15.94 3.57 -2.00
N TRP A 541 -16.48 4.51 -1.23
CA TRP A 541 -16.18 5.93 -1.40
C TRP A 541 -15.03 6.42 -0.50
N GLY A 542 -14.40 5.53 0.27
CA GLY A 542 -13.29 5.87 1.16
C GLY A 542 -13.66 6.95 2.19
N ILE A 543 -14.93 7.00 2.57
CA ILE A 543 -15.48 7.99 3.50
C ILE A 543 -15.53 7.41 4.92
N GLN A 544 -15.40 8.30 5.90
CA GLN A 544 -15.68 7.98 7.28
C GLN A 544 -16.87 8.83 7.73
N ALA A 545 -17.96 8.17 8.10
CA ALA A 545 -19.14 8.85 8.57
C ALA A 545 -18.81 9.67 9.83
N SER A 546 -19.15 10.96 9.81
CA SER A 546 -18.98 11.89 10.93
C SER A 546 -19.95 11.59 12.07
N LEU A 547 -21.11 11.05 11.70
CA LEU A 547 -22.13 10.55 12.61
C LEU A 547 -22.84 9.37 11.93
N VAL A 548 -23.11 8.33 12.71
CA VAL A 548 -23.89 7.17 12.27
C VAL A 548 -25.09 7.05 13.22
N ILE A 549 -26.30 7.16 12.67
CA ILE A 549 -27.56 7.16 13.42
C ILE A 549 -28.24 5.80 13.23
N ASN A 550 -28.35 5.03 14.31
CA ASN A 550 -28.93 3.67 14.30
C ASN A 550 -30.26 3.61 15.07
N GLU A 551 -30.44 4.48 16.06
CA GLU A 551 -31.61 4.51 16.94
C GLU A 551 -32.68 5.45 16.40
N ILE A 552 -33.37 4.98 15.37
CA ILE A 552 -34.42 5.77 14.71
C ILE A 552 -35.72 5.59 15.51
N LYS A 553 -36.02 6.60 16.33
CA LYS A 553 -37.33 6.77 16.97
C LYS A 553 -37.97 8.04 16.42
N ASN A 554 -39.25 7.96 16.07
CA ASN A 554 -40.00 9.03 15.39
C ASN A 554 -40.64 10.04 16.37
N ASP A 555 -40.19 10.08 17.62
CA ASP A 555 -40.59 11.03 18.66
C ASP A 555 -39.84 12.36 18.52
N GLU A 556 -40.50 13.46 18.90
CA GLU A 556 -39.98 14.83 18.70
C GLU A 556 -38.64 15.07 19.40
N LYS A 557 -38.47 14.55 20.62
CA LYS A 557 -37.21 14.70 21.39
C LYS A 557 -36.01 14.10 20.66
N ASN A 558 -36.19 12.94 20.02
CA ASN A 558 -35.10 12.28 19.31
C ASN A 558 -34.72 13.02 18.01
N ILE A 559 -35.74 13.53 17.31
CA ILE A 559 -35.53 14.32 16.09
C ILE A 559 -34.80 15.62 16.41
N GLU A 560 -35.21 16.31 17.47
CA GLU A 560 -34.59 17.54 17.95
C GLU A 560 -33.13 17.31 18.36
N PHE A 561 -32.88 16.26 19.16
CA PHE A 561 -31.52 15.87 19.55
C PHE A 561 -30.60 15.62 18.34
N TYR A 562 -31.08 14.89 17.34
CA TYR A 562 -30.27 14.61 16.15
C TYR A 562 -30.16 15.82 15.22
N ALA A 563 -31.20 16.66 15.10
CA ALA A 563 -31.14 17.89 14.34
C ALA A 563 -30.05 18.82 14.89
N ASP A 564 -30.08 19.10 16.21
CA ASP A 564 -29.09 19.95 16.87
C ASP A 564 -27.68 19.38 16.75
N LYS A 565 -27.53 18.07 16.91
CA LYS A 565 -26.23 17.38 16.80
C LYS A 565 -25.68 17.45 15.37
N ILE A 566 -26.53 17.30 14.36
CA ILE A 566 -26.14 17.45 12.96
C ILE A 566 -25.71 18.90 12.72
N ILE A 567 -26.51 19.87 13.14
CA ILE A 567 -26.22 21.31 12.94
C ILE A 567 -24.94 21.73 13.66
N GLN A 568 -24.70 21.23 14.87
CA GLN A 568 -23.43 21.44 15.57
C GLN A 568 -22.25 20.85 14.81
N GLN A 569 -22.40 19.66 14.22
CA GLN A 569 -21.35 19.11 13.36
C GLN A 569 -21.11 20.01 12.15
N LEU A 570 -22.16 20.53 11.50
CA LEU A 570 -22.02 21.43 10.33
C LEU A 570 -21.23 22.69 10.69
N LYS A 571 -21.54 23.34 11.83
CA LYS A 571 -20.86 24.56 12.29
C LYS A 571 -19.40 24.38 12.70
N CYS A 572 -18.99 23.17 13.09
CA CYS A 572 -17.59 22.88 13.42
C CYS A 572 -16.67 22.72 12.19
N TYR A 573 -17.24 22.71 10.97
CA TYR A 573 -16.51 22.50 9.72
C TYR A 573 -16.56 23.70 8.76
N GLU A 574 -17.35 24.74 9.05
CA GLU A 574 -17.12 26.10 8.54
C GLU A 574 -15.83 26.68 9.15
#